data_AF-A0A7Z0UZI5-F1
#
_entry.id   AF-A0A7Z0UZI5-F1
#
_cell.length_a   1.000
_cell.length_b   1.000
_cell.length_c   1.000
_cell.angle_alpha   90.00
_cell.angle_beta   90.00
_cell.angle_gamma   90.00
#
_symmetry.space_group_name_H-M   'P 1'
#
loop_
_entity.id
_entity.type
_entity.pdbx_description
1 polymer ?
#
loop_
_entity_poly.entity_id
_entity_poly.type
_entity_poly.pdbx_seq_one_letter_code
_entity_poly.pdbx_strand_id
1 'polypeptide(L)' 'MPIDEFIIKIYLMVDDYYKKIVTNRLRQGGYAPKLTDSEIITMELVGEFLQMDTNS' A
#
# COMPACT_ATOMS: atom_id res chain seq x y z
N MET A 1 -8.90 -15.03 8.99
CA MET A 1 -7.78 -15.11 8.04
C MET A 1 -6.52 -14.73 8.80
N PRO A 2 -5.43 -15.50 8.73
CA PRO A 2 -4.13 -15.09 9.27
C PRO A 2 -3.74 -13.72 8.74
N ILE A 3 -3.12 -12.88 9.58
CA ILE A 3 -2.79 -11.50 9.22
C ILE A 3 -1.87 -11.43 8.01
N ASP A 4 -0.91 -12.35 7.90
CA ASP A 4 0.00 -12.42 6.75
C ASP A 4 -0.76 -12.73 5.45
N GLU A 5 -1.73 -13.64 5.49
CA GLU A 5 -2.56 -13.97 4.32
C GLU A 5 -3.44 -12.78 3.91
N PHE A 6 -3.94 -12.02 4.89
CA PHE A 6 -4.69 -10.80 4.65
C PHE A 6 -3.81 -9.73 3.99
N ILE A 7 -2.63 -9.46 4.54
CA ILE A 7 -1.66 -8.51 3.99
C ILE A 7 -1.29 -8.89 2.56
N ILE A 8 -0.98 -10.17 2.30
CA ILE A 8 -0.64 -10.65 0.96
C ILE A 8 -1.80 -10.42 -0.01
N LYS A 9 -3.04 -10.71 0.39
CA LYS A 9 -4.22 -10.50 -0.47
C LYS A 9 -4.43 -9.02 -0.80
N ILE A 10 -4.29 -8.13 0.19
CA ILE A 10 -4.41 -6.69 -0.04
C ILE A 10 -3.28 -6.19 -0.95
N TYR A 11 -2.04 -6.63 -0.72
CA TYR A 11 -0.91 -6.25 -1.57
C TYR A 11 -1.13 -6.64 -3.04
N LEU A 12 -1.52 -7.89 -3.30
CA LEU A 12 -1.76 -8.37 -4.66
C LEU A 12 -2.88 -7.59 -5.35
N MET A 13 -3.95 -7.28 -4.60
CA MET A 13 -5.05 -6.48 -5.10
C MET A 13 -4.59 -5.06 -5.45
N VAL A 14 -3.89 -4.39 -4.52
CA VAL A 14 -3.39 -3.02 -4.71
C VAL A 14 -2.43 -2.96 -5.90
N ASP A 15 -1.49 -3.88 -6.00
CA ASP A 15 -0.49 -3.90 -7.07
C ASP A 15 -1.13 -4.10 -8.45
N ASP A 16 -2.12 -5.00 -8.56
CA ASP A 16 -2.86 -5.21 -9.80
C ASP A 16 -3.66 -3.95 -10.23
N TYR A 17 -4.35 -3.30 -9.29
CA TYR A 17 -5.07 -2.06 -9.59
C TYR A 17 -4.13 -0.88 -9.88
N TYR A 18 -3.05 -0.75 -9.13
CA TYR A 18 -2.06 0.31 -9.32
C TYR A 18 -1.51 0.26 -10.74
N LYS A 19 -1.10 -0.92 -11.23
CA LYS A 19 -0.60 -1.11 -12.60
C LYS A 19 -1.63 -0.77 -13.68
N LYS A 20 -2.93 -0.94 -13.40
CA LYS A 20 -4.02 -0.66 -14.34
C LYS A 20 -4.42 0.81 -14.37
N ILE A 21 -4.39 1.48 -13.22
CA ILE A 21 -4.90 2.84 -13.04
C ILE A 21 -3.79 3.88 -13.20
N VAL A 22 -2.60 3.58 -12.66
CA VAL A 22 -1.50 4.52 -12.56
C VAL A 22 -0.60 4.38 -13.79
N THR A 23 -0.88 5.22 -14.77
CA THR A 23 -0.09 5.31 -16.02
C THR A 23 1.12 6.21 -15.89
N ASN A 24 1.11 7.14 -14.93
CA ASN A 24 2.20 8.04 -14.59
C ASN A 24 2.48 7.95 -13.10
N ARG A 25 3.76 7.97 -12.72
CA ARG A 25 4.18 7.85 -11.31
C ARG A 25 3.46 8.90 -10.45
N LEU A 26 2.75 8.45 -9.41
CA LEU A 26 2.01 9.34 -8.50
C LEU A 26 2.93 10.29 -7.75
N ARG A 27 4.11 9.79 -7.34
CA ARG A 27 5.11 10.54 -6.59
C ARG A 27 6.24 11.04 -7.51
N GLN A 28 6.28 12.34 -7.75
CA GLN A 28 7.25 12.99 -8.65
C GLN A 28 8.26 13.92 -7.95
N GLY A 29 8.28 13.99 -6.62
CA GLY A 29 9.22 14.84 -5.87
C GLY A 29 9.65 14.26 -4.52
N GLY A 30 10.80 14.73 -4.01
CA GLY A 30 11.38 14.29 -2.74
C GLY A 30 12.38 13.14 -2.87
N TYR A 31 12.87 12.63 -1.74
CA TYR A 31 13.75 11.47 -1.69
C TYR A 31 13.06 10.22 -2.22
N ALA A 32 13.84 9.36 -2.89
CA ALA A 32 13.33 8.06 -3.32
C ALA A 32 12.81 7.29 -2.09
N PRO A 33 11.54 6.86 -2.10
CA PRO A 33 10.96 6.14 -0.98
C PRO A 33 11.60 4.76 -0.89
N LYS A 34 11.80 4.27 0.36
CA LYS A 34 12.30 2.91 0.60
C LYS A 34 11.32 1.83 0.12
N LEU A 35 10.05 2.20 0.00
CA LEU A 35 8.94 1.35 -0.41
C LEU A 35 8.29 1.88 -1.68
N THR A 36 7.86 0.96 -2.53
CA THR A 36 7.03 1.21 -3.71
C THR A 36 5.69 1.82 -3.32
N ASP A 37 5.02 2.45 -4.29
CA ASP A 37 3.68 3.03 -4.06
C ASP A 37 2.68 1.94 -3.63
N SER A 38 2.72 0.76 -4.27
CA SER A 38 1.88 -0.39 -3.91
C SER A 38 2.08 -0.84 -2.46
N GLU A 39 3.34 -0.90 -1.99
CA GLU A 39 3.65 -1.29 -0.60
C GLU A 39 3.10 -0.26 0.40
N ILE A 40 3.26 1.03 0.12
CA ILE A 40 2.74 2.07 1.02
C ILE A 40 1.22 2.06 1.06
N ILE A 41 0.55 2.01 -0.09
CA ILE A 41 -0.92 1.94 -0.14
C ILE A 41 -1.42 0.71 0.62
N THR A 42 -0.72 -0.42 0.50
CA THR A 42 -1.04 -1.63 1.28
C THR A 42 -0.90 -1.38 2.78
N MET A 43 0.19 -0.76 3.22
CA MET A 43 0.40 -0.44 4.64
C MET A 43 -0.68 0.48 5.19
N GLU A 44 -1.08 1.52 4.45
CA GLU A 44 -2.16 2.43 4.88
C GLU A 44 -3.49 1.69 4.99
N LEU A 45 -3.89 0.91 3.97
CA LEU A 45 -5.15 0.16 3.98
C LEU A 45 -5.22 -0.89 5.08
N VAL A 46 -4.13 -1.65 5.27
CA VAL A 46 -4.05 -2.67 6.32
C VAL A 46 -4.02 -2.01 7.69
N GLY A 47 -3.24 -0.94 7.87
CA GLY A 47 -3.13 -0.21 9.13
C GLY A 47 -4.48 0.35 9.57
N GLU A 48 -5.19 1.03 8.67
CA GLU A 48 -6.54 1.53 8.89
C GLU A 48 -7.51 0.40 9.27
N PHE A 49 -7.50 -0.71 8.52
CA PHE A 49 -8.38 -1.86 8.77
C PHE A 49 -8.13 -2.50 10.14
N LEU A 50 -6.87 -2.54 10.57
CA LEU A 50 -6.47 -3.07 11.88
C LEU A 50 -6.60 -2.05 13.01
N GLN A 51 -7.10 -0.84 12.74
CA GLN A 51 -7.15 0.27 13.69
C GLN A 51 -5.77 0.57 14.31
N MET A 52 -4.73 0.37 13.51
CA MET A 52 -3.36 0.78 13.83
C MET A 52 -3.23 2.26 13.46
N ASP A 53 -3.96 3.09 14.19
CA ASP A 53 -3.91 4.53 14.01
C ASP A 53 -2.50 5.02 14.32
N THR A 54 -1.86 5.71 13.36
CA THR A 54 -0.54 6.33 13.57
C THR A 54 -0.67 7.72 14.22
N ASN A 55 -1.78 7.98 14.91
CA ASN A 55 -2.01 9.20 15.66
C ASN A 55 -1.51 9.04 17.10
N SER A 56 -0.22 9.30 17.32
CA SER A 56 0.40 9.53 18.65
C SER A 56 1.47 10.61 18.56
#